data_AF-A0A7G1HRV8-F1
#
_entry.id   AF-A0A7G1HRV8-F1
#
_cell.length_a   1.000
_cell.length_b   1.000
_cell.length_c   1.000
_cell.angle_alpha   90.00
_cell.angle_beta   90.00
_cell.angle_gamma   90.00
#
_symmetry.space_group_name_H-M   'P 1'
#
loop_
_entity.id
_entity.type
_entity.pdbx_description
1 polymer ?
#
loop_
_entity_poly.entity_id
_entity_poly.type
_entity_poly.pdbx_seq_one_letter_code
_entity_poly.pdbx_strand_id
1 'polypeptide(L)'
;MEDVMKNSAPDKKENDIIFSKALKAGKRIYYLDVKKNRKDELFLAITESKKIVTGSTETPSVQFEKHKIFLYKEDFEKFVTGLTEAIQFIKENSSVTTNETEENTISNEGYEIEI
;
A
#
# COMPACT_ATOMS: atom_id res chain seq x y z
N MET A 1 25.71 30.16 11.85
CA MET A 1 24.28 30.06 12.15
C MET A 1 23.93 28.60 11.94
N GLU A 2 23.62 27.91 13.04
CA GLU A 2 23.39 26.47 13.06
C GLU A 2 22.10 26.14 12.28
N ASP A 3 22.22 25.47 11.15
CA ASP A 3 21.07 24.79 10.54
C ASP A 3 20.91 23.44 11.23
N VAL A 4 20.07 23.48 12.25
CA VAL A 4 19.60 22.38 13.07
C VAL A 4 19.12 21.24 12.18
N MET A 5 19.80 20.10 12.26
CA MET A 5 19.30 18.79 11.85
C MET A 5 17.92 18.59 12.47
N LYS A 6 16.88 18.75 11.66
CA LYS A 6 15.53 18.33 12.02
C LYS A 6 15.50 16.82 11.95
N ASN A 7 15.92 16.18 13.04
CA ASN A 7 15.62 14.78 13.31
C ASN A 7 14.09 14.66 13.29
N SER A 8 13.55 14.20 12.17
CA SER A 8 12.20 13.68 12.09
C SER A 8 12.19 12.42 12.95
N ALA A 9 11.80 12.57 14.22
CA ALA A 9 11.48 11.43 15.07
C ALA A 9 10.59 10.47 14.26
N PRO A 10 10.90 9.16 14.20
CA PRO A 10 10.04 8.22 13.51
C PRO A 10 8.65 8.36 14.15
N ASP A 11 7.66 8.65 13.29
CA ASP A 11 6.30 8.85 13.71
C ASP A 11 5.90 7.66 14.58
N LYS A 12 5.58 7.91 15.86
CA LYS A 12 5.21 6.89 16.87
C LYS A 12 4.15 5.88 16.40
N LYS A 13 3.51 6.14 15.26
CA LYS A 13 2.56 5.30 14.53
C LYS A 13 3.18 4.06 13.86
N GLU A 14 4.48 4.01 13.58
CA GLU A 14 5.11 2.84 12.94
C GLU A 14 5.40 1.71 13.94
N ASN A 15 5.61 2.04 15.23
CA ASN A 15 5.86 1.07 16.29
C ASN A 15 4.72 0.09 16.59
N ASP A 16 3.52 0.31 16.05
CA ASP A 16 2.36 -0.57 16.24
C ASP A 16 2.16 -1.57 15.08
N ILE A 17 3.04 -1.61 14.09
CA ILE A 17 2.99 -2.54 12.96
C ILE A 17 3.61 -3.87 13.39
N ILE A 18 2.80 -4.93 13.40
CA ILE A 18 3.21 -6.30 13.78
C ILE A 18 3.66 -7.08 12.54
N PHE A 19 3.05 -6.79 11.40
CA PHE A 19 3.38 -7.38 10.11
C PHE A 19 3.14 -6.35 9.03
N SER A 20 3.99 -6.31 8.00
CA SER A 20 3.80 -5.48 6.82
C SER A 20 4.14 -6.25 5.55
N LYS A 21 3.35 -6.03 4.50
CA LYS A 21 3.64 -6.48 3.14
C LYS A 21 3.47 -5.32 2.17
N ALA A 22 4.51 -5.01 1.41
CA ALA A 22 4.46 -4.04 0.31
C ALA A 22 4.31 -4.75 -1.05
N LEU A 23 3.44 -4.23 -1.91
CA LEU A 23 3.16 -4.70 -3.27
C LEU A 23 3.44 -3.56 -4.25
N LYS A 24 4.55 -3.63 -4.99
CA LYS A 24 4.90 -2.62 -6.01
C LYS A 24 4.12 -2.88 -7.31
N ALA A 25 3.48 -1.85 -7.84
CA ALA A 25 2.67 -1.90 -9.06
C ALA A 25 2.87 -0.61 -9.88
N GLY A 26 3.98 -0.54 -10.62
CA GLY A 26 4.33 0.63 -11.43
C GLY A 26 4.49 1.90 -10.58
N LYS A 27 3.63 2.90 -10.80
CA LYS A 27 3.63 4.17 -10.03
C LYS A 27 2.97 4.05 -8.65
N ARG A 28 2.44 2.88 -8.29
CA ARG A 28 1.74 2.62 -7.03
C ARG A 28 2.50 1.61 -6.18
N ILE A 29 2.39 1.76 -4.87
CA ILE A 29 2.77 0.74 -3.90
C ILE A 29 1.57 0.54 -2.98
N TYR A 30 1.14 -0.70 -2.80
CA TYR A 30 0.13 -1.06 -1.81
C TYR A 30 0.81 -1.63 -0.56
N TYR A 31 0.49 -1.08 0.60
CA TYR A 31 0.96 -1.56 1.90
C TYR A 31 -0.19 -2.28 2.61
N LEU A 32 0.07 -3.49 3.08
CA LEU A 32 -0.83 -4.30 3.89
C LEU A 32 -0.22 -4.45 5.28
N ASP A 33 -0.60 -3.58 6.20
CA ASP A 33 -0.03 -3.53 7.54
C ASP A 33 -1.01 -4.13 8.56
N VAL A 34 -0.58 -5.13 9.32
CA VAL A 34 -1.32 -5.62 10.49
C VAL A 34 -0.85 -4.83 11.70
N LYS A 35 -1.80 -4.19 12.39
CA LYS A 35 -1.53 -3.32 13.54
C LYS A 35 -2.31 -3.76 14.76
N LYS A 36 -1.81 -3.42 15.94
CA LYS A 36 -2.53 -3.58 17.21
C LYS A 36 -3.18 -2.27 17.63
N ASN A 37 -4.41 -2.31 18.12
CA ASN A 37 -5.01 -1.17 18.82
C ASN A 37 -4.64 -1.21 20.32
N ARG A 38 -5.09 -0.21 21.08
CA ARG A 38 -4.82 -0.12 22.54
C ARG A 38 -5.45 -1.24 23.38
N LYS A 39 -6.40 -2.00 22.81
CA LYS A 39 -7.08 -3.15 23.45
C LYS A 39 -6.46 -4.48 23.03
N ASP A 40 -5.27 -4.45 22.43
CA ASP A 40 -4.59 -5.63 21.91
C ASP A 40 -5.29 -6.34 20.74
N GLU A 41 -6.27 -5.70 20.10
CA GLU A 41 -6.98 -6.24 18.94
C GLU A 41 -6.23 -5.92 17.65
N LEU A 42 -6.16 -6.91 16.76
CA LEU A 42 -5.50 -6.80 15.46
C LEU A 42 -6.47 -6.25 14.41
N PHE A 43 -5.97 -5.35 13.58
CA PHE A 43 -6.69 -4.83 12.41
C PHE A 43 -5.71 -4.61 11.24
N LEU A 44 -6.26 -4.56 10.02
CA LEU A 44 -5.49 -4.34 8.80
C LEU A 44 -5.58 -2.86 8.39
N ALA A 45 -4.45 -2.25 8.10
CA ALA A 45 -4.37 -0.96 7.42
C ALA A 45 -3.89 -1.19 5.98
N ILE A 46 -4.77 -0.94 5.02
CA ILE A 46 -4.45 -1.04 3.58
C ILE A 46 -4.17 0.36 3.08
N THR A 47 -2.98 0.59 2.53
CA THR A 47 -2.59 1.91 2.00
C THR A 47 -2.15 1.80 0.55
N GLU A 48 -2.84 2.48 -0.37
CA GLU A 48 -2.28 2.79 -1.69
C GLU A 48 -1.40 4.04 -1.54
N SER A 49 -0.15 3.98 -2.00
CA SER A 49 0.71 5.15 -2.20
C SER A 49 1.02 5.30 -3.68
N LYS A 50 0.57 6.40 -4.28
CA LYS A 50 0.74 6.72 -5.69
C LYS A 50 1.76 7.83 -5.86
N LYS A 51 2.82 7.56 -6.63
CA LYS A 51 3.82 8.56 -7.01
C LYS A 51 3.21 9.52 -8.04
N ILE A 52 3.14 10.79 -7.67
CA ILE A 52 2.75 11.90 -8.53
C ILE A 52 4.02 12.67 -8.89
N VAL A 53 4.25 12.86 -10.19
CA VAL A 53 5.35 13.70 -10.69
C VAL A 53 4.70 14.90 -11.37
N THR A 54 4.99 16.10 -10.86
CA THR A 54 4.54 17.39 -11.41
C THR A 54 5.75 18.27 -11.75
N GLY A 55 5.55 19.40 -12.41
CA GLY A 55 6.64 20.32 -12.78
C GLY A 55 7.12 20.13 -14.23
N SER A 56 8.02 21.02 -14.68
CA SER A 56 8.62 20.94 -16.02
C SER A 56 9.71 19.86 -16.08
N THR A 57 10.11 19.46 -17.28
CA THR A 57 11.21 18.50 -17.52
C THR A 57 12.53 18.92 -16.88
N GLU A 58 12.73 20.21 -16.63
CA GLU A 58 13.93 20.76 -16.01
C GLU A 58 13.85 20.82 -14.48
N THR A 59 12.64 20.81 -13.91
CA THR A 59 12.41 20.88 -12.46
C THR A 59 11.25 19.97 -12.02
N PRO A 60 11.43 18.64 -12.04
CA PRO A 60 10.40 17.71 -11.60
C PRO A 60 10.21 17.76 -10.08
N SER A 61 8.97 17.87 -9.64
CA SER A 61 8.52 17.70 -8.25
C SER A 61 7.92 16.31 -8.08
N VAL A 62 8.36 15.57 -7.05
CA VAL A 62 7.84 14.24 -6.71
C VAL A 62 7.02 14.33 -5.43
N GLN A 63 5.77 13.88 -5.49
CA GLN A 63 4.86 13.81 -4.36
C GLN A 63 4.25 12.40 -4.29
N PHE A 64 3.77 12.01 -3.11
CA PHE A 64 3.10 10.73 -2.90
C PHE A 64 1.70 10.97 -2.34
N GLU A 65 0.69 10.62 -3.12
CA GLU A 65 -0.69 10.61 -2.68
C GLU A 65 -0.96 9.28 -1.97
N LYS A 66 -1.56 9.32 -0.77
CA LYS A 66 -1.84 8.12 0.03
C LYS A 66 -3.35 7.98 0.27
N HIS A 67 -3.93 6.85 -0.12
CA HIS A 67 -5.28 6.45 0.25
C HIS A 67 -5.19 5.32 1.26
N LYS A 68 -5.80 5.51 2.43
CA LYS A 68 -5.71 4.56 3.54
C LYS A 68 -7.10 4.15 4.01
N ILE A 69 -7.29 2.85 4.15
CA ILE A 69 -8.47 2.26 4.79
C ILE A 69 -8.05 1.37 5.94
N PHE A 70 -8.91 1.27 6.95
CA PHE A 70 -8.76 0.36 8.07
C PHE A 70 -9.85 -0.69 8.00
N LEU A 71 -9.48 -1.95 8.18
CA LEU A 71 -10.38 -3.09 8.17
C LEU A 71 -10.22 -3.85 9.48
N TYR A 72 -11.34 -4.05 10.18
CA TYR A 72 -11.39 -4.73 11.47
C TYR A 72 -11.81 -6.19 11.29
N LYS A 73 -11.45 -7.02 12.27
CA LYS A 73 -11.56 -8.48 12.18
C LYS A 73 -12.97 -8.98 11.91
N GLU A 74 -13.98 -8.32 12.50
CA GLU A 74 -15.40 -8.61 12.33
C GLU A 74 -15.90 -8.44 10.90
N ASP A 75 -15.21 -7.65 10.07
CA ASP A 75 -15.60 -7.33 8.71
C ASP A 75 -14.79 -8.08 7.65
N PHE A 76 -13.76 -8.86 8.04
CA PHE A 76 -12.82 -9.50 7.10
C PHE A 76 -13.52 -10.35 6.05
N GLU A 77 -14.41 -11.24 6.48
CA GLU A 77 -15.08 -12.18 5.58
C GLU A 77 -15.99 -11.45 4.58
N LYS A 78 -16.80 -10.50 5.07
CA LYS A 78 -17.69 -9.70 4.21
C LYS A 78 -16.90 -8.87 3.20
N PHE A 79 -15.80 -8.26 3.64
CA PHE A 79 -14.95 -7.45 2.79
C PHE A 79 -14.25 -8.27 1.72
N VAL A 80 -13.65 -9.41 2.08
CA VAL A 80 -12.95 -10.30 1.14
C VAL A 80 -13.90 -10.88 0.11
N THR A 81 -15.10 -11.29 0.51
CA THR A 81 -16.14 -11.77 -0.41
C THR A 81 -16.53 -10.68 -1.41
N GLY A 82 -16.91 -9.49 -0.94
CA GLY A 82 -17.29 -8.39 -1.84
C GLY A 82 -16.14 -7.93 -2.75
N LEU A 83 -14.91 -7.91 -2.24
CA LEU A 83 -13.72 -7.61 -3.05
C LEU A 83 -13.51 -8.66 -4.15
N THR A 84 -13.63 -9.95 -3.81
CA THR A 84 -13.45 -11.06 -4.76
C THR A 84 -14.52 -11.03 -5.83
N GLU A 85 -15.78 -10.81 -5.46
CA GLU A 85 -16.90 -10.65 -6.40
C GLU A 85 -16.68 -9.47 -7.35
N ALA A 86 -16.27 -8.31 -6.85
CA ALA A 86 -15.98 -7.15 -7.68
C ALA A 86 -14.82 -7.40 -8.66
N ILE A 87 -13.74 -8.05 -8.21
CA ILE A 87 -12.61 -8.43 -9.07
C ILE A 87 -13.06 -9.44 -10.14
N GLN A 88 -13.87 -10.43 -9.76
CA GLN A 88 -14.37 -11.44 -10.69
C GLN A 88 -15.26 -10.81 -11.75
N PHE A 89 -16.17 -9.92 -11.35
CA PHE A 89 -17.00 -9.15 -12.27
C PHE A 89 -16.14 -8.37 -13.29
N ILE A 90 -15.06 -7.70 -12.83
CA ILE A 90 -14.14 -7.00 -13.73
C ILE A 90 -13.50 -7.99 -14.71
N LYS A 91 -13.02 -9.15 -14.26
CA LYS A 91 -12.36 -10.14 -15.14
C LYS A 91 -13.29 -10.68 -16.22
N GLU A 92 -14.51 -11.03 -15.86
CA GLU A 92 -15.52 -11.57 -16.78
C GLU A 92 -15.98 -10.54 -17.81
N ASN A 93 -16.01 -9.25 -17.44
CA ASN A 93 -16.42 -8.17 -18.35
C ASN A 93 -15.24 -7.55 -19.12
N SER A 94 -14.01 -7.73 -18.64
CA SER A 94 -12.80 -7.24 -19.32
C SER A 94 -12.30 -8.18 -20.41
N SER A 95 -12.77 -9.43 -20.48
CA SER A 95 -12.42 -10.36 -21.55
C SER A 95 -12.94 -9.98 -22.95
N VAL A 96 -13.55 -8.80 -23.11
CA VAL A 96 -13.89 -8.22 -24.42
C VAL A 96 -12.76 -7.34 -24.99
N THR A 97 -11.71 -7.00 -24.24
CA THR A 97 -10.59 -6.22 -24.81
C THR A 97 -9.26 -6.52 -24.13
N THR A 98 -8.23 -6.72 -24.96
CA THR A 98 -6.78 -6.91 -24.70
C THR A 98 -6.27 -8.29 -24.27
N ASN A 99 -5.78 -9.01 -25.28
CA ASN A 99 -4.61 -9.87 -25.18
C ASN A 99 -3.40 -9.01 -24.77
N GLU A 100 -2.80 -9.23 -23.61
CA GLU A 100 -1.34 -9.14 -23.40
C GLU A 100 -0.95 -10.10 -22.25
N THR A 101 -0.17 -11.12 -22.62
CA THR A 101 0.84 -11.83 -21.82
C THR A 101 1.63 -10.83 -20.95
N GLU A 102 2.04 -11.13 -19.73
CA GLU A 102 3.20 -11.98 -19.43
C GLU A 102 3.21 -12.41 -17.96
N GLU A 103 3.60 -13.66 -17.76
CA GLU A 103 4.10 -14.22 -16.51
C GLU A 103 5.26 -13.36 -15.98
N ASN A 104 5.30 -13.10 -14.67
CA ASN A 104 6.59 -12.94 -14.04
C ASN A 104 6.61 -13.58 -12.65
N THR A 105 7.54 -14.52 -12.55
CA THR A 105 7.82 -15.45 -11.48
C THR A 105 8.11 -14.76 -10.15
N ILE A 106 7.69 -15.42 -9.09
CA ILE A 106 7.98 -15.12 -7.69
C ILE A 106 9.51 -15.02 -7.49
N SER A 107 10.03 -13.83 -7.22
CA SER A 107 11.26 -13.65 -6.45
C SER A 107 10.90 -12.95 -5.13
N ASN A 108 10.79 -13.77 -4.10
CA ASN A 108 10.55 -13.38 -2.72
C ASN A 108 11.86 -12.80 -2.15
N GLU A 109 12.20 -11.56 -2.51
CA GLU A 109 13.21 -10.79 -1.78
C GLU A 109 12.49 -9.82 -0.85
N GLY A 110 12.51 -10.17 0.43
CA GLY A 110 12.09 -9.30 1.51
C GLY A 110 12.97 -8.07 1.52
N TYR A 111 12.36 -6.92 1.25
CA TYR A 111 12.93 -5.65 1.68
C TYR A 111 12.33 -5.35 3.04
N GLU A 112 13.12 -5.62 4.09
CA GLU A 112 13.06 -4.82 5.29
C GLU A 112 13.22 -3.36 4.87
N ILE A 113 12.23 -2.53 5.19
CA ILE A 113 12.40 -1.08 5.17
C ILE A 113 12.59 -0.72 6.63
N GLU A 114 13.80 -0.27 6.96
CA GLU A 114 14.10 0.41 8.21
C GLU A 114 13.17 1.61 8.35
N ILE A 115 12.48 1.66 9.49
CA ILE A 115 11.72 2.80 9.98
C ILE A 115 12.69 3.91 10.39
#